data_AF-A0A7J7K689-F1
#
_entry.id   AF-A0A7J7K689-F1
#
_cell.length_a   1.000
_cell.length_b   1.000
_cell.length_c   1.000
_cell.angle_alpha   90.00
_cell.angle_beta   90.00
_cell.angle_gamma   90.00
#
_symmetry.space_group_name_H-M   'P 1'
#
loop_
_entity.id
_entity.type
_entity.pdbx_description
1 polymer ?
#
loop_
_entity_poly.entity_id
_entity_poly.type
_entity_poly.pdbx_seq_one_letter_code
_entity_poly.pdbx_strand_id
1 'polypeptide(L)' 'MTERKTLNRYYPVDYDPAKIPKLKTKQKEQNRLWGIRVMAPFNMRCNTCGDYIYKGKKFNSKKGDSVK' A
#
# COMPACT_ATOMS: atom_id res chain seq x y z
N MET A 1 2.95 -23.96 -6.13
CA MET A 1 3.68 -22.86 -5.45
C MET A 1 4.91 -22.54 -6.27
N THR A 2 4.86 -21.50 -7.11
CA THR A 2 6.05 -21.02 -7.81
C THR A 2 7.05 -20.46 -6.79
N GLU A 3 8.34 -20.52 -7.09
CA GLU A 3 9.40 -19.98 -6.24
C GLU A 3 9.20 -18.49 -5.94
N ARG A 4 9.49 -18.08 -4.69
CA ARG A 4 9.42 -16.67 -4.27
C ARG A 4 10.36 -15.77 -5.08
N LYS A 5 11.50 -16.31 -5.52
CA LYS A 5 12.52 -15.61 -6.31
C LYS A 5 12.79 -16.39 -7.59
N THR A 6 11.92 -16.21 -8.58
CA THR A 6 12.10 -16.83 -9.89
C THR A 6 13.16 -16.07 -10.69
N LEU A 7 14.15 -16.77 -11.24
CA LEU A 7 15.17 -16.17 -12.11
C LEU A 7 14.58 -15.70 -13.44
N ASN A 8 13.75 -16.52 -14.06
CA ASN A 8 13.21 -16.26 -15.39
C ASN A 8 11.68 -16.31 -15.37
N ARG A 9 11.04 -15.38 -16.07
CA ARG A 9 9.61 -15.43 -16.40
C ARG A 9 9.50 -15.66 -17.91
N TYR A 10 8.55 -16.49 -18.33
CA TYR A 10 8.27 -16.68 -19.74
C TYR A 10 7.61 -15.41 -20.30
N TYR A 11 8.18 -14.87 -21.38
CA TYR A 11 7.58 -13.81 -22.18
C TYR A 11 7.15 -14.41 -23.52
N PRO A 12 5.96 -14.06 -24.05
CA PRO A 12 5.54 -14.50 -25.37
C PRO A 12 6.46 -13.93 -26.46
N VAL A 13 6.56 -14.63 -27.59
CA VAL A 13 7.51 -14.29 -28.68
C VAL A 13 7.24 -12.90 -29.27
N ASP A 14 6.00 -12.44 -29.25
CA ASP A 14 5.59 -11.13 -29.78
C ASP A 14 5.61 -10.00 -28.73
N TYR A 15 6.17 -10.25 -27.54
CA TYR A 15 6.17 -9.28 -26.44
C TYR A 15 7.11 -8.09 -26.73
N ASP A 16 6.52 -6.91 -26.92
CA ASP A 16 7.25 -5.66 -27.08
C ASP A 16 7.00 -4.71 -25.89
N PRO A 17 8.03 -4.42 -25.06
CA PRO A 17 7.88 -3.56 -23.90
C PRO A 17 7.54 -2.09 -24.24
N ALA A 18 7.76 -1.64 -25.49
CA ALA A 18 7.47 -0.27 -25.90
C ALA A 18 5.97 -0.04 -26.17
N LYS A 19 5.22 -1.10 -26.50
CA LYS A 19 3.78 -1.01 -26.82
C LYS A 19 2.87 -0.93 -25.59
N ILE A 20 3.40 -1.18 -24.40
CA ILE A 20 2.62 -1.23 -23.16
C ILE A 20 2.40 0.19 -22.61
N PRO A 21 1.15 0.61 -22.35
CA PRO A 21 0.89 1.92 -21.77
C PRO A 21 1.46 2.00 -20.36
N LYS A 22 2.39 2.94 -20.14
CA LYS A 22 2.87 3.28 -18.79
C LYS A 22 1.73 4.00 -18.06
N LEU A 23 1.29 3.45 -16.94
CA LEU A 23 0.30 4.11 -16.10
C LEU A 23 0.88 5.47 -15.64
N LYS A 24 0.26 6.58 -16.05
CA LYS A 24 0.69 7.92 -15.63
C LYS A 24 0.32 8.12 -14.16
N THR A 25 1.29 7.95 -13.27
CA THR A 25 1.09 7.99 -11.80
C THR A 25 0.65 9.37 -11.27
N LYS A 26 0.93 10.46 -12.01
CA LYS A 26 0.81 11.84 -11.52
C LYS A 26 -0.60 12.24 -11.03
N GLN A 27 -1.67 11.81 -11.68
CA GLN A 27 -3.05 12.10 -11.23
C GLN A 27 -3.50 11.21 -10.07
N LYS A 28 -2.89 10.03 -9.91
CA LYS A 28 -3.22 9.08 -8.84
C LYS A 28 -2.42 9.35 -7.57
N GLU A 29 -1.26 10.01 -7.68
CA GLU A 29 -0.36 10.36 -6.58
C GLU A 29 -0.95 11.37 -5.60
N GLN A 30 -1.69 12.37 -6.09
CA GLN A 30 -2.26 13.43 -5.24
C GLN A 30 -3.27 12.93 -4.20
N ASN A 31 -3.97 11.81 -4.47
CA ASN A 31 -4.94 11.19 -3.56
C ASN A 31 -4.63 9.71 -3.30
N ARG A 32 -3.37 9.30 -3.45
CA ARG A 32 -3.02 7.88 -3.28
C ARG A 32 -3.08 7.50 -1.81
N LEU A 33 -3.98 6.57 -1.49
CA LEU A 33 -4.06 5.95 -0.17
C LEU A 33 -3.44 4.56 -0.23
N TRP A 34 -2.27 4.37 0.38
CA TRP A 34 -1.63 3.06 0.50
C TRP A 34 -2.16 2.31 1.72
N GLY A 35 -2.64 1.09 1.51
CA GLY A 35 -2.97 0.17 2.61
C GLY A 35 -1.69 -0.34 3.27
N ILE A 36 -1.49 0.00 4.55
CA ILE A 36 -0.33 -0.40 5.34
C ILE A 36 -0.82 -0.97 6.66
N ARG A 37 -0.19 -2.06 7.11
CA ARG A 37 -0.41 -2.58 8.46
C ARG A 37 0.56 -1.92 9.43
N VAL A 38 0.03 -1.18 10.40
CA VAL A 38 0.80 -0.45 11.41
C VAL A 38 0.37 -0.83 12.82
N MET A 39 1.17 -0.48 13.82
CA MET A 39 0.80 -0.58 15.23
C MET A 39 0.54 0.81 15.81
N ALA A 40 -0.37 0.91 16.79
CA ALA A 40 -0.55 2.15 17.54
C ALA A 40 0.74 2.55 18.28
N PRO A 41 1.28 3.76 18.06
CA PRO A 41 2.53 4.20 18.69
C PRO A 41 2.35 4.59 20.17
N PHE A 42 1.15 5.00 20.55
CA PHE A 42 0.78 5.41 21.91
C PHE A 42 -0.63 4.93 22.27
N ASN A 43 -0.96 5.03 23.55
CA ASN A 43 -2.31 4.74 24.04
C ASN A 43 -3.25 5.87 23.61
N MET A 44 -4.39 5.54 23.00
CA MET A 44 -5.39 6.51 22.57
C MET A 44 -6.79 6.06 22.97
N ARG A 45 -7.70 7.01 23.18
CA ARG A 45 -9.10 6.73 23.52
C ARG A 45 -10.00 7.14 22.36
N CYS A 46 -10.98 6.30 22.04
CA CYS A 46 -11.97 6.62 21.03
C CYS A 46 -12.99 7.64 21.57
N ASN A 47 -13.27 8.71 20.83
CA ASN A 47 -14.22 9.74 21.26
C ASN A 47 -15.69 9.31 21.11
N THR A 48 -15.99 8.33 20.26
CA THR A 48 -17.38 7.91 20.01
C THR A 48 -17.84 6.80 20.94
N CYS A 49 -17.03 5.75 21.12
CA CYS A 49 -17.37 4.61 21.99
C CYS A 49 -16.66 4.63 23.35
N GLY A 50 -15.66 5.51 23.56
CA GLY A 50 -14.90 5.58 24.81
C GLY A 50 -13.86 4.48 25.01
N ASP A 51 -13.74 3.53 24.07
CA ASP A 51 -12.80 2.41 24.13
C ASP A 51 -11.34 2.87 24.16
N TYR A 52 -10.53 2.17 24.96
CA TYR A 52 -9.10 2.38 25.03
C TYR A 52 -8.35 1.48 24.05
N ILE A 53 -7.53 2.11 23.21
CA ILE A 53 -6.59 1.46 22.29
C ILE A 53 -5.20 1.58 22.92
N TYR A 54 -4.65 0.44 23.33
CA TYR A 54 -3.30 0.39 23.88
C TYR A 54 -2.23 0.38 22.78
N LYS A 55 -1.04 0.84 23.16
CA LYS A 55 0.18 0.79 22.36
C LYS A 55 0.41 -0.63 21.84
N GLY A 56 0.79 -0.76 20.57
CA GLY A 56 1.08 -2.04 19.94
C GLY A 56 -0.13 -2.75 19.30
N LYS A 57 -1.35 -2.23 19.45
CA LYS A 57 -2.51 -2.76 18.73
C LYS A 57 -2.33 -2.61 17.22
N LYS A 58 -2.51 -3.70 16.46
CA LYS A 58 -2.31 -3.76 15.00
C LYS A 58 -3.54 -3.23 14.26
N PHE A 59 -3.33 -2.38 13.27
CA PHE A 59 -4.36 -1.80 12.42
C PHE A 59 -4.01 -1.93 10.93
N ASN A 60 -5.02 -2.19 10.11
CA ASN A 60 -4.92 -1.96 8.68
C ASN A 60 -5.26 -0.48 8.44
N SER A 61 -4.25 0.34 8.19
CA SER A 61 -4.37 1.79 8.03
C SER A 61 -4.16 2.20 6.57
N LYS A 62 -4.66 3.38 6.21
CA LYS A 62 -4.40 4.01 4.91
C LYS A 62 -3.45 5.17 5.10
N LYS A 63 -2.27 5.12 4.47
CA LYS A 63 -1.32 6.23 4.43
C LYS A 63 -1.61 7.07 3.19
N GLY A 64 -1.75 8.38 3.35
CA GLY A 64 -1.70 9.34 2.24
C GLY A 64 -0.44 10.19 2.35
N ASP A 65 0.01 10.74 1.23
CA ASP A 65 1.01 11.79 1.23
C ASP A 65 0.29 13.13 1.39
N SER A 66 0.67 13.91 2.39
CA SER A 66 0.20 15.28 2.50
C SER A 66 0.85 16.10 1.39
N VAL A 67 0.09 16.43 0.36
CA VAL A 67 0.46 17.55 -0.51
C VAL A 67 0.48 18.79 0.39
N LYS A 68 1.68 19.37 0.58
CA LYS A 68 1.81 20.67 1.24
C LYS A 68 1.13 21.76 0.40
#